data_AF-A0A1M5VGV6-F1
#
_entry.id   AF-A0A1M5VGV6-F1
#
_cell.length_a   1.000
_cell.length_b   1.000
_cell.length_c   1.000
_cell.angle_alpha   90.00
_cell.angle_beta   90.00
_cell.angle_gamma   90.00
#
_symmetry.space_group_name_H-M   'P 1'
#
loop_
_entity.id
_entity.type
_entity.pdbx_description
1 polymer ?
#
loop_
_entity_poly.entity_id
_entity_poly.type
_entity_poly.pdbx_seq_one_letter_code
_entity_poly.pdbx_strand_id
1 'polypeptide(L)'
;MRSINELLEEILNKIGISEKIHIDEIESSRIFLDKLNKYFYQNSNGYISEFHEYWKKNHETILNFKIDHEQALKIALKFDEIFSNKNKFSEIEISPSIDKRGISKNNIANVRFFTAIQDFKINIYKKGRDPFQEYKINPEWFNAEDIIKDDNIIFKFLNYLEATGSQGDKRAKWMKGAAKFLLENCDGEAYKIFELCNQDVLEVRNLLAGDLGIGFSRKKADMFIRDMLDWGVWETNKNLEYLNVASDANTMRVALRTGLLQPSIPLLASYLDIYGLQYGLTDDKTQEAWRYVWNLWKQLPDNSCPPAPASMDYLIYKSIGKKNCLKNARKCSKCIMDDICPESKRKLKSPKAISIKGMTGWDSGQTDEGGGGGIMS
;
A
#
# COMPACT_ATOMS: atom_id res chain seq x y z
N MET A 1 -9.18 -5.29 -38.94
CA MET A 1 -9.92 -5.20 -37.66
C MET A 1 -10.45 -6.60 -37.40
N ARG A 2 -10.38 -7.10 -36.17
CA ARG A 2 -10.84 -8.46 -35.86
C ARG A 2 -12.35 -8.49 -35.72
N SER A 3 -13.04 -9.46 -36.33
CA SER A 3 -14.51 -9.62 -36.22
C SER A 3 -14.92 -10.23 -34.87
N ILE A 4 -16.20 -10.10 -34.50
CA ILE A 4 -16.70 -10.76 -33.28
C ILE A 4 -16.64 -12.30 -33.41
N ASN A 5 -16.91 -12.83 -34.61
CA ASN A 5 -16.86 -14.27 -34.86
C ASN A 5 -15.43 -14.79 -34.66
N GLU A 6 -14.43 -14.09 -35.21
CA GLU A 6 -13.01 -14.43 -35.00
C GLU A 6 -12.62 -14.40 -33.52
N LEU A 7 -13.16 -13.44 -32.73
CA LEU A 7 -12.93 -13.38 -31.29
C LEU A 7 -13.52 -14.58 -30.55
N LEU A 8 -14.79 -14.89 -30.81
CA LEU A 8 -15.48 -15.99 -30.15
C LEU A 8 -14.86 -17.34 -30.53
N GLU A 9 -14.51 -17.55 -31.80
CA GLU A 9 -13.83 -18.76 -32.25
C GLU A 9 -12.46 -18.93 -31.59
N GLU A 10 -11.67 -17.87 -31.38
CA GLU A 10 -10.43 -17.99 -30.59
C GLU A 10 -10.70 -18.38 -29.14
N ILE A 11 -11.72 -17.79 -28.52
CA ILE A 11 -12.10 -18.12 -27.13
C ILE A 11 -12.47 -19.59 -27.05
N LEU A 12 -13.35 -20.08 -27.94
CA LEU A 12 -13.77 -21.49 -28.01
C LEU A 12 -12.56 -22.40 -28.19
N ASN A 13 -11.69 -22.09 -29.15
CA ASN A 13 -10.48 -22.88 -29.40
C ASN A 13 -9.56 -22.94 -28.17
N LYS A 14 -9.38 -21.82 -27.45
CA LYS A 14 -8.56 -21.75 -26.23
C LYS A 14 -9.11 -22.56 -25.06
N ILE A 15 -10.41 -22.84 -25.05
CA ILE A 15 -11.05 -23.72 -24.04
C ILE A 15 -11.27 -25.15 -24.56
N GLY A 16 -10.71 -25.50 -25.72
CA GLY A 16 -10.74 -26.86 -26.29
C GLY A 16 -11.96 -27.17 -27.14
N ILE A 17 -12.73 -26.16 -27.55
CA ILE A 17 -13.91 -26.31 -28.42
C ILE A 17 -13.56 -25.81 -29.82
N SER A 18 -13.50 -26.71 -30.79
CA SER A 18 -13.18 -26.38 -32.19
C SER A 18 -14.47 -26.27 -33.02
N GLU A 19 -15.23 -25.20 -32.81
CA GLU A 19 -16.46 -24.91 -33.56
C GLU A 19 -16.32 -23.61 -34.36
N LYS A 20 -16.96 -23.57 -35.53
CA LYS A 20 -17.06 -22.38 -36.37
C LYS A 20 -18.42 -21.72 -36.19
N ILE A 21 -18.44 -20.39 -36.21
CA ILE A 21 -19.66 -19.62 -36.12
C ILE A 21 -20.20 -19.38 -37.52
N HIS A 22 -21.40 -19.90 -37.78
CA HIS A 22 -22.04 -19.88 -39.10
C HIS A 22 -23.15 -18.83 -39.25
N ILE A 23 -23.46 -18.09 -38.20
CA ILE A 23 -24.44 -17.00 -38.24
C ILE A 23 -23.77 -15.68 -38.65
N ASP A 24 -24.58 -14.74 -39.11
CA ASP A 24 -24.09 -13.43 -39.56
C ASP A 24 -23.42 -12.65 -38.40
N GLU A 25 -22.45 -11.80 -38.75
CA GLU A 25 -21.62 -11.09 -37.78
C GLU A 25 -22.43 -10.10 -36.91
N ILE A 26 -23.45 -9.46 -37.48
CA ILE A 26 -24.31 -8.52 -36.75
C ILE A 26 -25.19 -9.27 -35.75
N GLU A 27 -25.79 -10.39 -36.15
CA GLU A 27 -26.57 -11.20 -35.22
C GLU A 27 -25.69 -11.80 -34.11
N SER A 28 -24.49 -12.28 -34.46
CA SER A 28 -23.50 -12.73 -33.47
C SER A 28 -23.14 -11.62 -32.48
N SER A 29 -22.97 -10.39 -32.98
CA SER A 29 -22.68 -9.22 -32.15
C SER A 29 -23.84 -8.90 -31.20
N ARG A 30 -25.10 -8.96 -31.66
CA ARG A 30 -26.28 -8.73 -30.82
C ARG A 30 -26.37 -9.73 -29.68
N ILE A 31 -26.20 -11.01 -29.99
CA ILE A 31 -26.23 -12.09 -29.00
C ILE A 31 -25.10 -11.90 -27.98
N PHE A 32 -23.88 -11.65 -28.47
CA PHE A 32 -22.72 -11.45 -27.60
C PHE A 32 -22.89 -10.27 -26.66
N LEU A 33 -23.32 -9.11 -27.17
CA LEU A 33 -23.49 -7.90 -26.36
C LEU A 33 -24.60 -8.05 -25.31
N ASP A 34 -25.73 -8.68 -25.66
CA ASP A 34 -26.81 -8.99 -24.71
C ASP A 34 -26.32 -9.88 -23.56
N LYS A 35 -25.63 -10.98 -23.89
CA LYS A 35 -25.12 -11.94 -22.89
C LYS A 35 -24.00 -11.36 -22.05
N LEU A 36 -23.09 -10.60 -22.66
CA LEU A 36 -22.02 -9.90 -21.96
C LEU A 36 -22.61 -8.88 -20.98
N ASN A 37 -23.60 -8.09 -21.41
CA ASN A 37 -24.24 -7.12 -20.54
C ASN A 37 -24.91 -7.80 -19.34
N LYS A 38 -25.69 -8.86 -19.58
CA LYS A 38 -26.33 -9.67 -18.53
C LYS A 38 -25.32 -10.19 -17.52
N TYR A 39 -24.22 -10.79 -17.99
CA TYR A 39 -23.25 -11.42 -17.10
C TYR A 39 -22.42 -10.41 -16.29
N PHE A 40 -22.02 -9.29 -16.90
CA PHE A 40 -21.11 -8.33 -16.26
C PHE A 40 -21.79 -7.14 -15.60
N TYR A 41 -23.00 -6.74 -16.02
CA TYR A 41 -23.59 -5.44 -15.65
C TYR A 41 -25.07 -5.47 -15.26
N GLN A 42 -25.71 -6.64 -15.25
CA GLN A 42 -27.10 -6.76 -14.79
C GLN A 42 -27.17 -7.34 -13.38
N ASN A 43 -27.90 -6.67 -12.49
CA ASN A 43 -28.00 -7.02 -11.07
C ASN A 43 -28.32 -8.51 -10.86
N SER A 44 -27.62 -9.13 -9.90
CA SER A 44 -27.89 -10.51 -9.49
C SER A 44 -27.69 -10.67 -7.98
N ASN A 45 -28.75 -11.09 -7.27
CA ASN A 45 -28.71 -11.48 -5.84
C ASN A 45 -27.98 -10.49 -4.91
N GLY A 46 -28.16 -9.18 -5.13
CA GLY A 46 -27.50 -8.14 -4.33
C GLY A 46 -26.05 -7.83 -4.72
N TYR A 47 -25.57 -8.38 -5.85
CA TYR A 47 -24.35 -7.96 -6.52
C TYR A 47 -24.65 -7.12 -7.77
N ILE A 48 -23.64 -6.38 -8.23
CA ILE A 48 -23.70 -5.67 -9.52
C ILE A 48 -24.04 -6.61 -10.66
N SER A 49 -23.52 -7.84 -10.63
CA SER A 49 -23.87 -8.87 -11.61
C SER A 49 -23.44 -10.27 -11.21
N GLU A 50 -23.89 -11.25 -12.00
CA GLU A 50 -23.55 -12.66 -11.86
C GLU A 50 -22.04 -12.90 -11.89
N PHE A 51 -21.31 -12.17 -12.75
CA PHE A 51 -19.85 -12.17 -12.75
C PHE A 51 -19.28 -11.83 -11.38
N HIS A 52 -19.80 -10.82 -10.69
CA HIS A 52 -19.24 -10.39 -9.40
C HIS A 52 -19.55 -11.38 -8.28
N GLU A 53 -20.70 -12.05 -8.33
CA GLU A 53 -20.99 -13.16 -7.43
C GLU A 53 -19.98 -14.31 -7.67
N TYR A 54 -19.74 -14.67 -8.93
CA TYR A 54 -18.77 -15.68 -9.31
C TYR A 54 -17.33 -15.28 -8.92
N TRP A 55 -16.96 -14.02 -9.15
CA TRP A 55 -15.66 -13.46 -8.83
C TRP A 55 -15.39 -13.53 -7.33
N LYS A 56 -16.36 -13.13 -6.50
CA LYS A 56 -16.26 -13.27 -5.03
C LYS A 56 -15.93 -14.69 -4.60
N LYS A 57 -16.57 -15.69 -5.20
CA LYS A 57 -16.36 -17.10 -4.86
C LYS A 57 -15.02 -17.66 -5.38
N ASN A 58 -14.53 -17.19 -6.53
CA ASN A 58 -13.48 -17.88 -7.27
C ASN A 58 -12.18 -17.09 -7.49
N HIS A 59 -12.14 -15.79 -7.20
CA HIS A 59 -11.00 -14.92 -7.54
C HIS A 59 -9.66 -15.44 -7.00
N GLU A 60 -9.62 -16.00 -5.79
CA GLU A 60 -8.38 -16.56 -5.21
C GLU A 60 -7.84 -17.73 -6.04
N THR A 61 -8.73 -18.64 -6.46
CA THR A 61 -8.35 -19.81 -7.27
C THR A 61 -7.99 -19.43 -8.70
N ILE A 62 -8.69 -18.44 -9.28
CA ILE A 62 -8.41 -17.95 -10.63
C ILE A 62 -7.07 -17.20 -10.67
N LEU A 63 -6.83 -16.32 -9.71
CA LEU A 63 -5.60 -15.54 -9.64
C LEU A 63 -4.42 -16.41 -9.21
N ASN A 64 -4.62 -17.38 -8.30
CA ASN A 64 -3.67 -18.38 -7.84
C ASN A 64 -2.25 -17.82 -7.77
N PHE A 65 -2.09 -16.81 -6.91
CA PHE A 65 -0.83 -16.11 -6.72
C PHE A 65 0.24 -17.06 -6.19
N LYS A 66 1.41 -17.04 -6.83
CA LYS A 66 2.58 -17.80 -6.40
C LYS A 66 3.73 -16.86 -6.06
N ILE A 67 4.45 -17.20 -5.00
CA ILE A 67 5.71 -16.57 -4.64
C ILE A 67 6.81 -17.36 -5.36
N ASP A 68 7.63 -16.66 -6.14
CA ASP A 68 8.75 -17.28 -6.86
C ASP A 68 9.97 -17.37 -5.93
N HIS A 69 10.33 -18.60 -5.56
CA HIS A 69 11.39 -18.86 -4.57
C HIS A 69 12.78 -18.46 -5.07
N GLU A 70 13.10 -18.73 -6.34
CA GLU A 70 14.38 -18.36 -6.92
C GLU A 70 14.52 -16.84 -7.04
N GLN A 71 13.45 -16.18 -7.48
CA GLN A 71 13.41 -14.73 -7.56
C GLN A 71 13.49 -14.10 -6.18
N ALA A 72 12.83 -14.67 -5.17
CA ALA A 72 12.92 -14.20 -3.79
C ALA A 72 14.36 -14.28 -3.26
N LEU A 73 15.08 -15.36 -3.54
CA LEU A 73 16.50 -15.50 -3.16
C LEU A 73 17.39 -14.48 -3.87
N LYS A 74 17.21 -14.26 -5.18
CA LYS A 74 17.95 -13.22 -5.93
C LYS A 74 17.74 -11.84 -5.34
N ILE A 75 16.50 -11.53 -4.94
CA ILE A 75 16.16 -10.27 -4.28
C ILE A 75 16.82 -10.18 -2.90
N ALA A 76 16.76 -11.25 -2.10
CA ALA A 76 17.39 -11.30 -0.78
C ALA A 76 18.90 -11.03 -0.86
N LEU A 77 19.62 -11.71 -1.76
CA LEU A 77 21.04 -11.48 -2.03
C LEU A 77 21.32 -10.04 -2.47
N LYS A 78 20.46 -9.47 -3.32
CA LYS A 78 20.62 -8.08 -3.77
C LYS A 78 20.43 -7.08 -2.64
N PHE A 79 19.47 -7.33 -1.75
CA PHE A 79 19.25 -6.48 -0.58
C PHE A 79 20.39 -6.61 0.43
N ASP A 80 20.91 -7.81 0.62
CA ASP A 80 22.09 -8.06 1.45
C ASP A 80 23.33 -7.29 0.94
N GLU A 81 23.57 -7.29 -0.37
CA GLU A 81 24.64 -6.49 -1.01
C GLU A 81 24.48 -4.99 -0.68
N ILE A 82 23.25 -4.48 -0.75
CA ILE A 82 22.95 -3.05 -0.54
C ILE A 82 23.15 -2.65 0.92
N PHE A 83 22.66 -3.47 1.85
CA PHE A 83 22.70 -3.16 3.28
C PHE A 83 24.09 -3.38 3.89
N SER A 84 24.85 -4.36 3.39
CA SER A 84 26.24 -4.59 3.80
C SER A 84 27.20 -3.53 3.24
N ASN A 85 26.90 -2.92 2.09
CA ASN A 85 27.81 -1.98 1.41
C ASN A 85 27.21 -0.58 1.19
N LYS A 86 26.82 0.09 2.29
CA LYS A 86 26.18 1.41 2.25
C LYS A 86 26.98 2.50 1.52
N ASN A 87 28.32 2.41 1.53
CA ASN A 87 29.17 3.38 0.83
C ASN A 87 29.05 3.26 -0.69
N LYS A 88 29.03 2.03 -1.23
CA LYS A 88 28.84 1.77 -2.66
C LYS A 88 27.43 2.19 -3.11
N PHE A 89 26.44 2.08 -2.24
CA PHE A 89 25.04 2.40 -2.52
C PHE A 89 24.56 3.68 -1.84
N SER A 90 25.43 4.68 -1.67
CA SER A 90 25.13 5.92 -0.94
C SER A 90 23.97 6.74 -1.52
N GLU A 91 23.67 6.59 -2.81
CA GLU A 91 22.52 7.23 -3.47
C GLU A 91 21.17 6.49 -3.26
N ILE A 92 21.20 5.34 -2.60
CA ILE A 92 20.05 4.49 -2.32
C ILE A 92 19.57 4.77 -0.90
N GLU A 93 18.34 5.27 -0.80
CA GLU A 93 17.69 5.49 0.48
C GLU A 93 17.09 4.17 0.97
N ILE A 94 17.62 3.64 2.08
CA ILE A 94 17.15 2.40 2.71
C ILE A 94 16.30 2.65 3.97
N SER A 95 16.33 3.87 4.49
CA SER A 95 15.52 4.34 5.61
C SER A 95 15.15 5.80 5.41
N PRO A 96 14.08 6.32 6.04
CA PRO A 96 13.79 7.75 6.02
C PRO A 96 14.96 8.53 6.64
N SER A 97 15.53 9.46 5.87
CA SER A 97 16.57 10.38 6.37
C SER A 97 15.93 11.58 7.06
N ILE A 98 16.22 11.75 8.35
CA ILE A 98 15.77 12.89 9.16
C ILE A 98 16.98 13.50 9.87
N ASP A 99 17.01 14.83 10.04
CA ASP A 99 18.06 15.48 10.82
C ASP A 99 17.68 15.52 12.31
N LYS A 100 18.27 14.58 13.06
CA LYS A 100 18.04 14.37 14.49
C LYS A 100 18.92 15.25 15.39
N ARG A 101 19.83 16.07 14.83
CA ARG A 101 20.84 16.79 15.62
C ARG A 101 20.18 17.77 16.58
N GLY A 102 20.42 17.59 17.88
CA GLY A 102 19.88 18.44 18.94
C GLY A 102 18.42 18.16 19.29
N ILE A 103 17.84 17.02 18.88
CA ILE A 103 16.47 16.62 19.22
C ILE A 103 16.52 15.33 20.06
N SER A 104 15.86 15.32 21.21
CA SER A 104 15.81 14.14 22.08
C SER A 104 14.99 13.01 21.45
N LYS A 105 15.22 11.76 21.89
CA LYS A 105 14.42 10.59 21.47
C LYS A 105 12.92 10.83 21.69
N ASN A 106 12.55 11.45 22.82
CA ASN A 106 11.17 11.80 23.14
C ASN A 106 10.57 12.77 22.12
N ASN A 107 11.28 13.85 21.80
CA ASN A 107 10.79 14.85 20.85
C ASN A 107 10.72 14.28 19.43
N ILE A 108 11.63 13.40 19.03
CA ILE A 108 11.55 12.67 17.75
C ILE A 108 10.26 11.83 17.71
N ALA A 109 9.92 11.15 18.80
CA ALA A 109 8.69 10.37 18.90
C ALA A 109 7.44 11.25 18.75
N ASN A 110 7.35 12.37 19.47
CA ASN A 110 6.22 13.30 19.37
C ASN A 110 6.06 13.88 17.95
N VAL A 111 7.15 14.39 17.36
CA VAL A 111 7.13 14.91 15.99
C VAL A 111 6.63 13.86 15.02
N ARG A 112 7.13 12.62 15.13
CA ARG A 112 6.71 11.56 14.22
C ARG A 112 5.28 11.10 14.49
N PHE A 113 4.85 11.03 15.74
CA PHE A 113 3.49 10.64 16.11
C PHE A 113 2.45 11.58 15.49
N PHE A 114 2.61 12.89 15.68
CA PHE A 114 1.69 13.88 15.11
C PHE A 114 1.80 14.03 13.59
N THR A 115 2.97 13.79 12.98
CA THR A 115 3.08 13.78 11.51
C THR A 115 2.53 12.50 10.87
N ALA A 116 2.69 11.34 11.51
CA ALA A 116 2.25 10.04 10.97
C ALA A 116 0.73 9.97 10.81
N ILE A 117 -0.03 10.51 11.77
CA ILE A 117 -1.51 10.57 11.66
C ILE A 117 -1.96 11.46 10.50
N GLN A 118 -1.12 12.41 10.07
CA GLN A 118 -1.39 13.28 8.92
C GLN A 118 -0.90 12.71 7.59
N ASP A 119 -0.10 11.64 7.59
CA ASP A 119 0.55 11.08 6.41
C ASP A 119 -0.43 10.29 5.52
N PHE A 120 -1.31 11.01 4.83
CA PHE A 120 -2.26 10.47 3.87
C PHE A 120 -2.53 11.49 2.75
N LYS A 121 -2.27 11.11 1.51
CA LYS A 121 -2.41 11.96 0.30
C LYS A 121 -1.63 13.29 0.34
N ILE A 122 -0.67 13.42 1.25
CA ILE A 122 0.24 14.57 1.34
C ILE A 122 1.69 14.08 1.25
N ASN A 123 2.63 14.99 1.02
CA ASN A 123 4.06 14.72 1.16
C ASN A 123 4.59 15.48 2.38
N ILE A 124 4.71 14.79 3.51
CA ILE A 124 5.20 15.40 4.76
C ILE A 124 6.67 15.87 4.64
N TYR A 125 7.44 15.35 3.67
CA TYR A 125 8.82 15.73 3.39
C TYR A 125 8.94 16.38 1.99
N LYS A 126 7.99 17.25 1.64
CA LYS A 126 8.09 18.10 0.43
C LYS A 126 9.40 18.90 0.49
N LYS A 127 10.07 19.14 -0.65
CA LYS A 127 11.35 19.87 -0.69
C LYS A 127 11.21 21.20 0.08
N GLY A 128 12.09 21.41 1.07
CA GLY A 128 12.05 22.58 1.97
C GLY A 128 11.21 22.39 3.25
N ARG A 129 10.59 21.22 3.43
CA ARG A 129 9.79 20.86 4.61
C ARG A 129 10.50 19.75 5.38
N ASP A 130 10.83 20.03 6.64
CA ASP A 130 11.36 19.05 7.58
C ASP A 130 10.69 19.28 8.96
N PRO A 131 9.68 18.46 9.33
CA PRO A 131 9.01 18.59 10.62
C PRO A 131 9.95 18.53 11.83
N PHE A 132 11.13 17.90 11.70
CA PHE A 132 12.10 17.82 12.79
C PHE A 132 12.89 19.12 12.94
N GLN A 133 13.19 19.82 11.86
CA GLN A 133 13.74 21.17 11.97
C GLN A 133 12.68 22.16 12.42
N GLU A 134 11.44 21.97 11.98
CA GLU A 134 10.31 22.81 12.38
C GLU A 134 10.06 22.74 13.89
N TYR A 135 10.22 21.57 14.50
CA TYR A 135 10.16 21.40 15.96
C TYR A 135 11.08 22.35 16.73
N LYS A 136 12.25 22.70 16.18
CA LYS A 136 13.19 23.63 16.84
C LYS A 136 12.68 25.07 16.89
N ILE A 137 11.75 25.42 16.00
CA ILE A 137 11.18 26.77 15.87
C ILE A 137 9.81 26.81 16.54
N ASN A 138 8.99 25.79 16.31
CA ASN A 138 7.61 25.68 16.77
C ASN A 138 7.39 24.37 17.56
N PRO A 139 8.02 24.19 18.74
CA PRO A 139 7.91 22.95 19.53
C PRO A 139 6.48 22.69 20.01
N GLU A 140 5.67 23.74 20.18
CA GLU A 140 4.28 23.67 20.63
C GLU A 140 3.38 22.91 19.64
N TRP A 141 3.76 22.81 18.37
CA TRP A 141 3.03 22.02 17.36
C TRP A 141 3.05 20.51 17.65
N PHE A 142 3.97 20.08 18.51
CA PHE A 142 4.21 18.67 18.83
C PHE A 142 4.10 18.39 20.33
N ASN A 143 3.64 19.37 21.12
CA ASN A 143 3.39 19.23 22.55
C ASN A 143 1.89 18.97 22.79
N ALA A 144 1.58 17.88 23.50
CA ALA A 144 0.19 17.47 23.70
C ALA A 144 -0.61 18.47 24.54
N GLU A 145 -0.02 19.11 25.55
CA GLU A 145 -0.72 20.12 26.36
C GLU A 145 -1.05 21.37 25.54
N ASP A 146 -0.07 21.86 24.78
CA ASP A 146 -0.25 23.08 23.98
C ASP A 146 -1.34 22.88 22.92
N ILE A 147 -1.33 21.72 22.25
CA ILE A 147 -2.37 21.33 21.28
C ILE A 147 -3.78 21.32 21.88
N ILE A 148 -3.92 20.91 23.16
CA ILE A 148 -5.22 20.92 23.84
C ILE A 148 -5.64 22.34 24.27
N LYS A 149 -4.67 23.17 24.66
CA LYS A 149 -4.91 24.54 25.14
C LYS A 149 -5.29 25.51 24.01
N ASP A 150 -4.69 25.38 22.83
CA ASP A 150 -4.92 26.29 21.70
C ASP A 150 -5.13 25.55 20.36
N ASP A 151 -6.38 25.50 19.89
CA ASP A 151 -6.73 24.90 18.60
C ASP A 151 -6.04 25.61 17.40
N ASN A 152 -5.59 26.87 17.54
CA ASN A 152 -4.84 27.56 16.48
C ASN A 152 -3.50 26.88 16.16
N ILE A 153 -2.90 26.17 17.11
CA ILE A 153 -1.67 25.39 16.88
C ILE A 153 -1.92 24.31 15.83
N ILE A 154 -3.06 23.62 15.92
CA ILE A 154 -3.46 22.59 14.97
C ILE A 154 -3.58 23.20 13.57
N PHE A 155 -4.25 24.35 13.43
CA PHE A 155 -4.42 25.01 12.14
C PHE A 155 -3.08 25.47 11.54
N LYS A 156 -2.17 26.03 12.34
CA LYS A 156 -0.81 26.40 11.89
C LYS A 156 -0.04 25.20 11.37
N PHE A 157 -0.03 24.09 12.12
CA PHE A 157 0.64 22.86 11.72
C PHE A 157 0.02 22.25 10.45
N LEU A 158 -1.30 22.17 10.36
CA LEU A 158 -1.97 21.65 9.16
C LEU A 158 -1.72 22.54 7.94
N ASN A 159 -1.66 23.87 8.11
CA ASN A 159 -1.29 24.80 7.04
C ASN A 159 0.15 24.57 6.57
N TYR A 160 1.09 24.42 7.50
CA TYR A 160 2.49 24.08 7.18
C TYR A 160 2.58 22.79 6.35
N LEU A 161 1.77 21.78 6.69
CA LEU A 161 1.71 20.52 5.95
C LEU A 161 0.94 20.60 4.61
N GLU A 162 0.32 21.74 4.28
CA GLU A 162 -0.63 21.87 3.16
C GLU A 162 -1.77 20.82 3.28
N ALA A 163 -2.22 20.56 4.51
CA ALA A 163 -3.17 19.50 4.86
C ALA A 163 -4.58 20.03 5.21
N THR A 164 -4.86 21.30 4.94
CA THR A 164 -6.14 21.98 5.23
C THR A 164 -7.22 21.84 4.17
N GLY A 165 -7.00 21.01 3.13
CA GLY A 165 -8.01 20.73 2.10
C GLY A 165 -9.25 20.01 2.63
N SER A 166 -9.96 19.26 1.77
CA SER A 166 -11.27 18.63 2.06
C SER A 166 -11.33 17.65 3.25
N GLN A 167 -10.23 17.44 3.98
CA GLN A 167 -10.14 16.59 5.17
C GLN A 167 -9.60 17.34 6.40
N GLY A 168 -9.47 18.67 6.35
CA GLY A 168 -8.91 19.49 7.43
C GLY A 168 -9.57 19.25 8.78
N ASP A 169 -10.90 19.29 8.86
CA ASP A 169 -11.64 19.08 10.11
C ASP A 169 -11.38 17.70 10.73
N LYS A 170 -11.31 16.67 9.89
CA LYS A 170 -11.03 15.30 10.34
C LYS A 170 -9.62 15.19 10.93
N ARG A 171 -8.65 15.84 10.27
CA ARG A 171 -7.25 15.88 10.71
C ARG A 171 -7.06 16.63 12.01
N ALA A 172 -7.79 17.73 12.20
CA ALA A 172 -7.80 18.48 13.45
C ALA A 172 -8.36 17.63 14.60
N LYS A 173 -9.49 16.94 14.37
CA LYS A 173 -10.05 15.99 15.34
C LYS A 173 -9.07 14.88 15.72
N TRP A 174 -8.38 14.29 14.74
CA TRP A 174 -7.35 13.28 15.01
C TRP A 174 -6.22 13.83 15.87
N MET A 175 -5.71 15.02 15.55
CA MET A 175 -4.61 15.64 16.31
C MET A 175 -5.02 15.93 17.75
N LYS A 176 -6.22 16.48 17.97
CA LYS A 176 -6.77 16.74 19.31
C LYS A 176 -6.99 15.46 20.10
N GLY A 177 -7.57 14.43 19.47
CA GLY A 177 -7.75 13.12 20.08
C GLY A 177 -6.43 12.45 20.45
N ALA A 178 -5.43 12.54 19.55
CA ALA A 178 -4.10 11.99 19.77
C ALA A 178 -3.37 12.69 20.92
N ALA A 179 -3.46 14.03 21.02
CA ALA A 179 -2.90 14.80 22.13
C ALA A 179 -3.56 14.41 23.46
N LYS A 180 -4.90 14.31 23.50
CA LYS A 180 -5.64 13.86 24.67
C LYS A 180 -5.20 12.47 25.12
N PHE A 181 -5.10 11.52 24.19
CA PHE A 181 -4.61 10.17 24.47
C PHE A 181 -3.22 10.19 25.11
N LEU A 182 -2.28 10.98 24.58
CA LEU A 182 -0.94 11.09 25.15
C LEU A 182 -0.96 11.65 26.56
N LEU A 183 -1.75 12.69 26.84
CA LEU A 183 -1.85 13.26 28.18
C LEU A 183 -2.44 12.29 29.20
N GLU A 184 -3.46 11.53 28.81
CA GLU A 184 -4.16 10.61 29.71
C GLU A 184 -3.36 9.33 30.02
N ASN A 185 -2.52 8.87 29.09
CA ASN A 185 -1.91 7.53 29.18
C ASN A 185 -0.37 7.55 29.13
N CYS A 186 0.24 8.67 28.76
CA CYS A 186 1.66 8.74 28.41
C CYS A 186 2.32 10.06 28.84
N ASP A 187 1.74 10.80 29.80
CA ASP A 187 2.24 12.10 30.27
C ASP A 187 2.57 13.11 29.14
N GLY A 188 1.83 13.05 28.03
CA GLY A 188 2.05 13.90 26.85
C GLY A 188 3.18 13.45 25.90
N GLU A 189 3.79 12.30 26.16
CA GLU A 189 5.00 11.81 25.49
C GLU A 189 4.72 10.54 24.67
N ALA A 190 4.77 10.64 23.34
CA ALA A 190 4.59 9.50 22.44
C ALA A 190 5.68 8.42 22.63
N TYR A 191 6.84 8.77 23.17
CA TYR A 191 7.88 7.81 23.53
C TYR A 191 7.38 6.77 24.54
N LYS A 192 6.57 7.19 25.52
CA LYS A 192 6.05 6.34 26.60
C LYS A 192 4.95 5.37 26.16
N ILE A 193 4.41 5.51 24.94
CA ILE A 193 3.53 4.49 24.34
C ILE A 193 4.22 3.12 24.37
N PHE A 194 5.53 3.09 24.16
CA PHE A 194 6.29 1.85 24.15
C PHE A 194 6.38 1.19 25.52
N GLU A 195 6.53 1.99 26.57
CA GLU A 195 6.52 1.51 27.96
C GLU A 195 5.13 1.03 28.36
N LEU A 196 4.07 1.78 27.99
CA LEU A 196 2.67 1.40 28.19
C LEU A 196 2.34 0.04 27.57
N CYS A 197 2.99 -0.30 26.46
CA CYS A 197 2.82 -1.55 25.72
C CYS A 197 3.92 -2.59 26.02
N ASN A 198 4.51 -2.57 27.23
CA ASN A 198 5.49 -3.57 27.68
C ASN A 198 6.69 -3.79 26.74
N GLN A 199 7.04 -2.75 25.98
CA GLN A 199 8.07 -2.75 24.94
C GLN A 199 7.81 -3.80 23.83
N ASP A 200 6.53 -4.08 23.57
CA ASP A 200 6.04 -5.02 22.56
C ASP A 200 5.43 -4.27 21.38
N VAL A 201 6.01 -4.46 20.19
CA VAL A 201 5.57 -3.78 18.97
C VAL A 201 4.16 -4.18 18.54
N LEU A 202 3.71 -5.40 18.87
CA LEU A 202 2.35 -5.83 18.57
C LEU A 202 1.34 -5.14 19.45
N GLU A 203 1.65 -4.97 20.74
CA GLU A 203 0.80 -4.23 21.66
C GLU A 203 0.69 -2.76 21.22
N VAL A 204 1.80 -2.12 20.84
CA VAL A 204 1.78 -0.75 20.29
C VAL A 204 0.90 -0.68 19.04
N ARG A 205 1.08 -1.62 18.10
CA ARG A 205 0.29 -1.66 16.86
C ARG A 205 -1.19 -1.79 17.16
N ASN A 206 -1.56 -2.74 18.01
CA ASN A 206 -2.96 -3.02 18.33
C ASN A 206 -3.60 -1.85 19.08
N LEU A 207 -2.85 -1.21 19.99
CA LEU A 207 -3.29 -0.01 20.69
C LEU A 207 -3.57 1.13 19.71
N LEU A 208 -2.58 1.50 18.89
CA LEU A 208 -2.69 2.65 17.98
C LEU A 208 -3.68 2.42 16.85
N ALA A 209 -3.74 1.21 16.31
CA ALA A 209 -4.65 0.86 15.21
C ALA A 209 -6.06 0.49 15.66
N GLY A 210 -6.32 0.43 16.97
CA GLY A 210 -7.63 0.18 17.53
C GLY A 210 -8.57 1.38 17.41
N ASP A 211 -9.75 1.25 18.01
CA ASP A 211 -10.83 2.24 17.91
C ASP A 211 -10.65 3.45 18.85
N LEU A 212 -9.43 3.99 18.93
CA LEU A 212 -9.12 5.19 19.71
C LEU A 212 -9.57 6.48 19.01
N GLY A 213 -9.85 6.43 17.70
CA GLY A 213 -10.24 7.61 16.92
C GLY A 213 -9.12 8.64 16.71
N ILE A 214 -7.86 8.30 16.97
CA ILE A 214 -6.70 9.20 16.95
C ILE A 214 -6.01 9.34 15.57
N GLY A 215 -6.58 8.74 14.52
CA GLY A 215 -6.10 8.90 13.14
C GLY A 215 -5.01 7.92 12.68
N PHE A 216 -4.62 6.98 13.54
CA PHE A 216 -3.82 5.82 13.17
C PHE A 216 -4.70 4.74 12.52
N SER A 217 -4.19 4.19 11.41
CA SER A 217 -4.62 2.90 10.89
C SER A 217 -3.51 1.90 11.15
N ARG A 218 -3.78 0.60 10.99
CA ARG A 218 -2.76 -0.46 11.10
C ARG A 218 -1.48 -0.12 10.34
N LYS A 219 -1.60 0.30 9.08
CA LYS A 219 -0.47 0.69 8.25
C LYS A 219 0.31 1.89 8.82
N LYS A 220 -0.37 2.91 9.31
CA LYS A 220 0.30 4.09 9.90
C LYS A 220 0.99 3.74 11.21
N ALA A 221 0.39 2.85 12.00
CA ALA A 221 1.01 2.34 13.22
C ALA A 221 2.28 1.55 12.90
N ASP A 222 2.23 0.63 11.92
CA ASP A 222 3.41 -0.11 11.46
C ASP A 222 4.51 0.84 10.96
N MET A 223 4.16 1.88 10.19
CA MET A 223 5.12 2.90 9.74
C MET A 223 5.73 3.69 10.90
N PHE A 224 4.93 4.10 11.88
CA PHE A 224 5.40 4.80 13.07
C PHE A 224 6.37 3.95 13.88
N ILE A 225 6.00 2.70 14.17
CA ILE A 225 6.82 1.75 14.92
C ILE A 225 8.13 1.49 14.19
N ARG A 226 8.09 1.20 12.87
CA ARG A 226 9.30 1.03 12.06
C ARG A 226 10.21 2.24 12.18
N ASP A 227 9.69 3.45 12.03
CA ASP A 227 10.50 4.67 12.09
C ASP A 227 11.15 4.84 13.48
N MET A 228 10.44 4.53 14.57
CA MET A 228 11.01 4.56 15.92
C MET A 228 12.16 3.57 16.10
N LEU A 229 12.04 2.37 15.52
CA LEU A 229 13.09 1.35 15.55
C LEU A 229 14.28 1.72 14.67
N ASP A 230 14.04 2.06 13.40
CA ASP A 230 15.09 2.40 12.42
C ASP A 230 15.89 3.65 12.85
N TRP A 231 15.27 4.57 13.60
CA TRP A 231 15.95 5.76 14.11
C TRP A 231 16.63 5.57 15.46
N GLY A 232 16.50 4.40 16.09
CA GLY A 232 17.02 4.10 17.41
C GLY A 232 16.32 4.88 18.53
N VAL A 233 15.08 5.30 18.32
CA VAL A 233 14.24 5.91 19.37
C VAL A 233 13.79 4.81 20.33
N TRP A 234 13.27 3.71 19.79
CA TRP A 234 12.93 2.50 20.56
C TRP A 234 13.89 1.37 20.23
N GLU A 235 14.13 0.50 21.22
CA GLU A 235 15.01 -0.66 21.11
C GLU A 235 14.30 -1.87 21.73
N THR A 236 14.10 -2.94 20.94
CA THR A 236 13.50 -4.22 21.38
C THR A 236 13.78 -5.31 20.37
N ASN A 237 13.56 -6.56 20.76
CA ASN A 237 13.50 -7.72 19.89
C ASN A 237 12.13 -8.42 19.93
N LYS A 238 11.19 -7.93 20.74
CA LYS A 238 9.88 -8.57 20.93
C LYS A 238 9.00 -8.36 19.71
N ASN A 239 8.58 -9.45 19.08
CA ASN A 239 7.58 -9.50 18.01
C ASN A 239 7.88 -8.62 16.77
N LEU A 240 9.13 -8.25 16.54
CA LEU A 240 9.56 -7.44 15.39
C LEU A 240 9.22 -8.10 14.05
N GLU A 241 9.29 -9.42 14.01
CA GLU A 241 8.97 -10.21 12.84
C GLU A 241 7.54 -9.99 12.36
N TYR A 242 6.61 -9.52 13.20
CA TYR A 242 5.21 -9.30 12.81
C TYR A 242 4.95 -7.95 12.12
N LEU A 243 5.96 -7.09 12.01
CA LEU A 243 5.89 -5.84 11.24
C LEU A 243 6.20 -6.14 9.76
N ASN A 244 5.16 -6.30 8.95
CA ASN A 244 5.29 -6.53 7.51
C ASN A 244 5.78 -5.29 6.76
N VAL A 245 6.37 -5.51 5.58
CA VAL A 245 6.49 -4.43 4.57
C VAL A 245 5.10 -3.89 4.28
N ALA A 246 4.95 -2.56 4.36
CA ALA A 246 3.68 -1.92 4.10
C ALA A 246 3.29 -2.11 2.62
N SER A 247 2.15 -2.74 2.39
CA SER A 247 1.68 -2.92 1.03
C SER A 247 0.95 -1.66 0.50
N ASP A 248 1.28 -1.26 -0.72
CA ASP A 248 0.60 -0.25 -1.52
C ASP A 248 0.80 -0.47 -3.02
N ALA A 249 0.20 0.39 -3.84
CA ALA A 249 0.30 0.29 -5.29
C ALA A 249 1.75 0.35 -5.84
N ASN A 250 2.72 0.88 -5.09
CA ASN A 250 4.14 0.85 -5.46
C ASN A 250 4.77 -0.48 -5.05
N THR A 251 4.63 -0.91 -3.81
CA THR A 251 5.25 -2.15 -3.33
C THR A 251 4.64 -3.39 -4.01
N MET A 252 3.33 -3.42 -4.25
CA MET A 252 2.65 -4.44 -5.09
C MET A 252 3.21 -4.45 -6.52
N ARG A 253 3.35 -3.26 -7.12
CA ARG A 253 3.87 -3.14 -8.50
C ARG A 253 5.31 -3.62 -8.60
N VAL A 254 6.14 -3.34 -7.59
CA VAL A 254 7.51 -3.86 -7.53
C VAL A 254 7.46 -5.39 -7.45
N ALA A 255 6.70 -5.99 -6.53
CA ALA A 255 6.59 -7.44 -6.39
C ALA A 255 6.14 -8.15 -7.68
N LEU A 256 5.14 -7.59 -8.37
CA LEU A 256 4.66 -8.12 -9.65
C LEU A 256 5.74 -8.01 -10.75
N ARG A 257 6.39 -6.84 -10.87
CA ARG A 257 7.35 -6.57 -11.95
C ARG A 257 8.67 -7.30 -11.80
N THR A 258 9.14 -7.48 -10.57
CA THR A 258 10.32 -8.31 -10.30
C THR A 258 10.02 -9.79 -10.50
N GLY A 259 8.74 -10.17 -10.64
CA GLY A 259 8.33 -11.57 -10.72
C GLY A 259 8.36 -12.30 -9.38
N LEU A 260 8.58 -11.57 -8.29
CA LEU A 260 8.49 -12.11 -6.93
C LEU A 260 7.08 -12.67 -6.67
N LEU A 261 6.05 -11.92 -7.07
CA LEU A 261 4.66 -12.32 -6.97
C LEU A 261 4.07 -12.54 -8.37
N GLN A 262 3.50 -13.72 -8.61
CA GLN A 262 3.04 -14.13 -9.94
C GLN A 262 1.58 -14.58 -9.89
N PRO A 263 0.64 -13.83 -10.48
CA PRO A 263 -0.70 -14.36 -10.72
C PRO A 263 -0.68 -15.34 -11.91
N SER A 264 -1.61 -16.29 -11.91
CA SER A 264 -1.80 -17.26 -12.99
C SER A 264 -2.36 -16.63 -14.27
N ILE A 265 -3.00 -15.46 -14.16
CA ILE A 265 -3.46 -14.63 -15.28
C ILE A 265 -3.05 -13.17 -15.09
N PRO A 266 -3.00 -12.35 -16.15
CA PRO A 266 -2.92 -10.90 -15.99
C PRO A 266 -4.04 -10.38 -15.08
N LEU A 267 -3.70 -9.46 -14.18
CA LEU A 267 -4.69 -8.85 -13.29
C LEU A 267 -5.77 -8.14 -14.10
N LEU A 268 -7.02 -8.34 -13.69
CA LEU A 268 -8.19 -7.72 -14.30
C LEU A 268 -8.16 -6.21 -14.11
N ALA A 269 -8.77 -5.50 -15.06
CA ALA A 269 -9.05 -4.08 -14.89
C ALA A 269 -9.90 -3.87 -13.64
N SER A 270 -9.65 -2.79 -12.88
CA SER A 270 -10.38 -2.51 -11.65
C SER A 270 -11.89 -2.39 -11.85
N TYR A 271 -12.36 -2.08 -13.06
CA TYR A 271 -13.78 -2.08 -13.44
C TYR A 271 -14.48 -3.44 -13.27
N LEU A 272 -13.72 -4.54 -13.25
CA LEU A 272 -14.19 -5.89 -12.96
C LEU A 272 -13.96 -6.27 -11.48
N ASP A 273 -13.21 -5.47 -10.73
CA ASP A 273 -12.91 -5.71 -9.31
C ASP A 273 -13.49 -4.60 -8.42
N ILE A 274 -14.73 -4.22 -8.69
CA ILE A 274 -15.48 -3.15 -8.00
C ILE A 274 -15.71 -3.40 -6.49
N TYR A 275 -15.50 -4.63 -6.03
CA TYR A 275 -15.56 -4.99 -4.61
C TYR A 275 -14.16 -5.02 -3.97
N GLY A 276 -13.10 -4.80 -4.75
CA GLY A 276 -11.71 -4.77 -4.29
C GLY A 276 -11.15 -6.11 -3.87
N LEU A 277 -11.67 -7.22 -4.40
CA LEU A 277 -11.28 -8.59 -4.03
C LEU A 277 -9.88 -8.93 -4.54
N GLN A 278 -9.61 -8.66 -5.83
CA GLN A 278 -8.26 -8.77 -6.40
C GLN A 278 -7.30 -7.83 -5.68
N TYR A 279 -7.73 -6.60 -5.41
CA TYR A 279 -6.90 -5.64 -4.69
C TYR A 279 -6.49 -6.17 -3.31
N GLY A 280 -7.47 -6.62 -2.49
CA GLY A 280 -7.21 -7.17 -1.16
C GLY A 280 -6.28 -8.38 -1.22
N LEU A 281 -6.58 -9.35 -2.08
CA LEU A 281 -5.73 -10.53 -2.25
C LEU A 281 -4.31 -10.18 -2.69
N THR A 282 -4.15 -9.22 -3.61
CA THR A 282 -2.82 -8.79 -4.07
C THR A 282 -2.05 -8.09 -2.95
N ASP A 283 -2.74 -7.32 -2.10
CA ASP A 283 -2.16 -6.66 -0.93
C ASP A 283 -1.60 -7.69 0.07
N ASP A 284 -2.41 -8.67 0.43
CA ASP A 284 -2.04 -9.75 1.36
C ASP A 284 -0.88 -10.58 0.81
N LYS A 285 -0.98 -11.02 -0.45
CA LYS A 285 0.07 -11.82 -1.09
C LYS A 285 1.36 -11.05 -1.32
N THR A 286 1.30 -9.72 -1.46
CA THR A 286 2.50 -8.88 -1.51
C THR A 286 3.21 -8.86 -0.17
N GLN A 287 2.48 -8.75 0.95
CA GLN A 287 3.08 -8.80 2.28
C GLN A 287 3.74 -10.16 2.55
N GLU A 288 3.05 -11.26 2.20
CA GLU A 288 3.61 -12.61 2.30
C GLU A 288 4.90 -12.76 1.48
N ALA A 289 4.91 -12.27 0.24
CA ALA A 289 6.06 -12.38 -0.65
C ALA A 289 7.30 -11.63 -0.13
N TRP A 290 7.13 -10.40 0.37
CA TRP A 290 8.25 -9.64 0.95
C TRP A 290 8.72 -10.23 2.27
N ARG A 291 7.81 -10.74 3.11
CA ARG A 291 8.18 -11.51 4.31
C ARG A 291 9.01 -12.74 3.95
N TYR A 292 8.67 -13.42 2.86
CA TYR A 292 9.42 -14.57 2.39
C TYR A 292 10.86 -14.19 1.99
N VAL A 293 11.03 -13.07 1.28
CA VAL A 293 12.37 -12.49 0.98
C VAL A 293 13.15 -12.23 2.26
N TRP A 294 12.54 -11.59 3.26
CA TRP A 294 13.18 -11.32 4.55
C TRP A 294 13.61 -12.59 5.28
N ASN A 295 12.77 -13.63 5.28
CA ASN A 295 13.11 -14.91 5.89
C ASN A 295 14.29 -15.61 5.22
N LEU A 296 14.37 -15.57 3.88
CA LEU A 296 15.53 -16.08 3.15
C LEU A 296 16.78 -15.26 3.44
N TRP A 297 16.65 -13.94 3.49
CA TRP A 297 17.76 -13.03 3.75
C TRP A 297 18.40 -13.31 5.13
N LYS A 298 17.60 -13.54 6.18
CA LYS A 298 18.14 -13.91 7.50
C LYS A 298 19.02 -15.16 7.52
N GLN A 299 18.91 -16.01 6.50
CA GLN A 299 19.69 -17.25 6.38
C GLN A 299 20.97 -17.06 5.55
N LEU A 300 21.20 -15.86 5.00
CA LEU A 300 22.39 -15.56 4.22
C LEU A 300 23.62 -15.40 5.13
N PRO A 301 24.84 -15.72 4.66
CA PRO A 301 26.05 -15.70 5.50
C PRO A 301 26.41 -14.33 6.08
N ASP A 302 26.31 -13.25 5.29
CA ASP A 302 26.66 -11.90 5.74
C ASP A 302 25.58 -11.32 6.67
N ASN A 303 24.35 -11.81 6.53
CA ASN A 303 23.15 -11.48 7.31
C ASN A 303 23.04 -9.99 7.67
N SER A 304 23.17 -9.10 6.69
CA SER A 304 22.90 -7.66 6.87
C SER A 304 21.40 -7.34 6.94
N CYS A 305 20.58 -8.37 7.17
CA CYS A 305 19.14 -8.33 7.21
C CYS A 305 18.67 -7.42 8.36
N PRO A 306 17.77 -6.46 8.11
CA PRO A 306 17.23 -5.66 9.19
C PRO A 306 16.39 -6.53 10.14
N PRO A 307 16.22 -6.13 11.41
CA PRO A 307 15.57 -6.96 12.42
C PRO A 307 14.07 -7.14 12.19
N ALA A 308 13.43 -6.32 11.36
CA ALA A 308 12.02 -6.42 10.99
C ALA A 308 11.83 -6.38 9.46
N PRO A 309 10.86 -7.12 8.90
CA PRO A 309 10.52 -7.02 7.48
C PRO A 309 10.15 -5.58 7.06
N ALA A 310 9.45 -4.85 7.94
CA ALA A 310 9.02 -3.47 7.68
C ALA A 310 10.16 -2.51 7.34
N SER A 311 11.38 -2.73 7.83
CA SER A 311 12.55 -1.89 7.53
C SER A 311 13.00 -2.01 6.06
N MET A 312 12.53 -3.01 5.31
CA MET A 312 12.74 -3.06 3.85
C MET A 312 11.83 -2.09 3.09
N ASP A 313 10.75 -1.59 3.71
CA ASP A 313 9.72 -0.79 3.05
C ASP A 313 10.31 0.43 2.35
N TYR A 314 11.22 1.18 3.00
CA TYR A 314 11.74 2.40 2.40
C TYR A 314 12.55 2.13 1.13
N LEU A 315 13.39 1.09 1.13
CA LEU A 315 14.10 0.65 -0.08
C LEU A 315 13.11 0.31 -1.21
N ILE A 316 12.10 -0.52 -0.90
CA ILE A 316 11.13 -1.02 -1.89
C ILE A 316 10.24 0.13 -2.41
N TYR A 317 9.65 0.91 -1.52
CA TYR A 317 8.72 1.99 -1.85
C TYR A 317 9.43 3.18 -2.48
N LYS A 318 10.46 3.73 -1.82
CA LYS A 318 11.10 4.99 -2.21
C LYS A 318 12.11 4.76 -3.34
N SER A 319 13.16 3.99 -3.06
CA SER A 319 14.32 3.84 -3.93
C SER A 319 14.03 3.00 -5.17
N ILE A 320 13.21 1.95 -5.03
CA ILE A 320 12.76 1.16 -6.18
C ILE A 320 11.46 1.76 -6.75
N GLY A 321 10.37 1.74 -5.98
CA GLY A 321 9.01 2.00 -6.47
C GLY A 321 8.77 3.42 -7.00
N LYS A 322 9.15 4.44 -6.24
CA LYS A 322 8.92 5.86 -6.53
C LYS A 322 10.02 6.51 -7.36
N LYS A 323 11.28 6.09 -7.22
CA LYS A 323 12.40 6.69 -7.97
C LYS A 323 12.57 6.07 -9.36
N ASN A 324 12.42 4.74 -9.48
CA ASN A 324 12.82 3.99 -10.68
C ASN A 324 11.71 3.16 -11.33
N CYS A 325 10.93 2.40 -10.55
CA CYS A 325 9.89 1.49 -11.03
C CYS A 325 8.53 2.21 -11.20
N LEU A 326 8.54 3.37 -11.84
CA LEU A 326 7.36 4.20 -12.06
C LEU A 326 6.31 3.50 -12.93
N LYS A 327 5.02 3.83 -12.72
CA LYS A 327 3.90 3.18 -13.42
C LYS A 327 4.04 3.26 -14.95
N ASN A 328 4.31 4.46 -15.47
CA ASN A 328 4.36 4.75 -16.91
C ASN A 328 5.73 5.25 -17.42
N ALA A 329 6.72 5.46 -16.54
CA ALA A 329 8.00 6.08 -16.89
C ALA A 329 9.17 5.35 -16.20
N ARG A 330 9.23 4.03 -16.38
CA ARG A 330 10.24 3.18 -15.73
C ARG A 330 11.65 3.60 -16.12
N LYS A 331 12.56 3.62 -15.15
CA LYS A 331 13.99 3.87 -15.33
C LYS A 331 14.78 2.59 -15.05
N CYS A 332 14.52 1.54 -15.85
CA CYS A 332 15.06 0.20 -15.57
C CYS A 332 16.59 0.20 -15.46
N SER A 333 17.29 0.82 -16.42
CA SER A 333 18.76 0.92 -16.42
C SER A 333 19.38 1.68 -15.23
N LYS A 334 18.57 2.38 -14.43
CA LYS A 334 19.00 3.07 -13.20
C LYS A 334 18.45 2.39 -11.94
N CYS A 335 17.70 1.32 -12.10
CA CYS A 335 17.09 0.58 -11.00
C CYS A 335 18.09 -0.43 -10.46
N ILE A 336 18.22 -0.49 -9.14
CA ILE A 336 19.06 -1.49 -8.45
C ILE A 336 18.64 -2.95 -8.70
N MET A 337 17.47 -3.18 -9.29
CA MET A 337 16.94 -4.50 -9.60
C MET A 337 17.05 -4.85 -11.09
N ASP A 338 17.70 -4.03 -11.93
CA ASP A 338 17.64 -4.20 -13.40
C ASP A 338 18.18 -5.56 -13.86
N ASP A 339 19.28 -6.00 -13.27
CA ASP A 339 19.98 -7.27 -13.53
C ASP A 339 19.15 -8.50 -13.16
N ILE A 340 18.25 -8.38 -12.17
CA ILE A 340 17.43 -9.49 -11.68
C ILE A 340 15.94 -9.36 -12.02
N CYS A 341 15.51 -8.28 -12.67
CA CYS A 341 14.10 -8.02 -12.98
C CYS A 341 13.73 -8.48 -14.41
N PRO A 342 12.87 -9.50 -14.57
CA PRO A 342 12.58 -10.10 -15.87
C PRO A 342 11.85 -9.13 -16.80
N GLU A 343 12.35 -8.98 -18.03
CA GLU A 343 11.86 -7.98 -18.98
C GLU A 343 10.36 -8.11 -19.30
N SER A 344 9.89 -9.35 -19.45
CA SER A 344 8.48 -9.68 -19.74
C SER A 344 7.50 -9.15 -18.68
N LYS A 345 7.94 -9.01 -17.43
CA LYS A 345 7.09 -8.59 -16.30
C LYS A 345 7.15 -7.09 -16.02
N ARG A 346 8.13 -6.35 -16.56
CA ARG A 346 8.33 -4.90 -16.32
C ARG A 346 7.10 -4.06 -16.70
N LYS A 347 6.20 -4.57 -17.55
CA LYS A 347 4.97 -3.90 -17.98
C LYS A 347 3.78 -4.02 -17.03
N LEU A 348 3.82 -4.95 -16.07
CA LEU A 348 2.73 -5.19 -15.14
C LEU A 348 2.38 -3.95 -14.31
N LYS A 349 1.12 -3.85 -13.88
CA LYS A 349 0.59 -2.76 -13.04
C LYS A 349 -0.04 -3.39 -11.80
N SER A 350 0.07 -2.72 -10.67
CA SER A 350 -0.70 -3.08 -9.48
C SER A 350 -2.20 -2.83 -9.73
N PRO A 351 -3.10 -3.57 -9.06
CA PRO A 351 -4.51 -3.26 -9.09
C PRO A 351 -4.76 -1.89 -8.42
N LYS A 352 -5.91 -1.29 -8.73
CA LYS A 352 -6.43 -0.14 -7.96
C LYS A 352 -7.66 -0.59 -7.18
N ALA A 353 -7.76 -0.15 -5.93
CA ALA A 353 -8.99 -0.26 -5.16
C ALA A 353 -10.00 0.74 -5.70
N ILE A 354 -11.07 0.24 -6.33
CA ILE A 354 -12.31 0.98 -6.55
C ILE A 354 -13.37 0.17 -5.81
N SER A 355 -13.68 0.53 -4.57
CA SER A 355 -14.68 -0.20 -3.78
C SER A 355 -16.00 0.53 -3.86
N ILE A 356 -17.06 -0.14 -4.32
CA ILE A 356 -18.43 0.40 -4.31
C ILE A 356 -18.89 0.82 -2.90
N LYS A 357 -18.35 0.19 -1.85
CA LYS A 357 -18.61 0.58 -0.44
C LYS A 357 -17.99 1.93 -0.07
N GLY A 358 -17.09 2.46 -0.90
CA GLY A 358 -16.41 3.74 -0.72
C GLY A 358 -17.16 4.95 -1.27
N MET A 359 -18.48 4.85 -1.53
CA MET A 359 -19.32 5.93 -2.07
C MET A 359 -18.83 6.46 -3.43
N THR A 360 -18.36 5.57 -4.32
CA THR A 360 -17.78 5.96 -5.61
C THR A 360 -18.79 6.02 -6.76
N GLY A 361 -20.11 5.99 -6.50
CA GLY A 361 -21.16 6.13 -7.51
C GLY A 361 -21.26 4.96 -8.51
N TRP A 362 -20.79 3.77 -8.14
CA TRP A 362 -20.85 2.57 -9.01
C TRP A 362 -22.21 1.88 -8.99
N ASP A 363 -23.05 2.23 -8.03
CA ASP A 363 -24.45 1.80 -7.91
C ASP A 363 -25.29 2.22 -9.12
N SER A 364 -25.07 3.42 -9.66
CA SER A 364 -25.77 3.90 -10.87
C SER A 364 -25.28 3.27 -12.18
N GLY A 365 -24.16 2.54 -12.16
CA GLY A 365 -23.61 1.87 -13.33
C GLY A 365 -24.28 0.53 -13.68
N GLN A 366 -25.22 0.06 -12.86
CA GLN A 366 -25.94 -1.20 -13.08
C GLN A 366 -27.05 -1.03 -14.11
N THR A 367 -27.35 -2.11 -14.83
CA THR A 367 -28.53 -2.23 -15.69
C THR A 367 -29.54 -3.19 -15.04
N ASP A 368 -30.83 -2.98 -15.27
CA ASP A 368 -31.89 -3.94 -14.94
C ASP A 368 -32.35 -4.71 -16.19
N GLU A 369 -33.40 -5.52 -16.06
CA GLU A 369 -33.96 -6.28 -17.19
C GLU A 369 -34.45 -5.40 -18.35
N GLY A 370 -34.79 -4.13 -18.09
CA GLY A 370 -35.17 -3.14 -19.10
C GLY A 370 -33.98 -2.48 -19.79
N GLY A 371 -32.76 -2.71 -19.31
CA GLY A 371 -31.54 -2.06 -19.78
C GLY A 371 -31.41 -0.60 -19.32
N GLY A 372 -30.31 0.04 -19.72
CA GLY A 372 -29.99 1.41 -19.29
C GLY A 372 -29.34 1.48 -17.90
N GLY A 373 -28.50 2.51 -17.71
CA GLY A 373 -27.61 2.66 -16.57
C GLY A 373 -26.38 3.49 -16.98
N GLY A 374 -25.59 3.95 -16.02
CA GLY A 374 -24.38 4.71 -16.33
C GLY A 374 -23.69 5.32 -15.12
N ILE A 375 -22.36 5.29 -15.16
CA ILE A 375 -21.53 5.98 -14.17
C ILE A 375 -21.37 7.41 -14.66
N MET A 376 -22.03 8.36 -14.01
CA MET A 376 -21.76 9.77 -14.26
C MET A 376 -20.41 10.13 -13.63
N SER A 377 -19.52 10.70 -14.45
CA SER A 377 -18.16 11.13 -14.07
C SER A 377 -18.14 12.42 -13.27
#